data_AF-A0A831ULB1-F1
#
_entry.id   AF-A0A831ULB1-F1
#
_cell.length_a   1.000
_cell.length_b   1.000
_cell.length_c   1.000
_cell.angle_alpha   90.00
_cell.angle_beta   90.00
_cell.angle_gamma   90.00
#
_symmetry.space_group_name_H-M   'P 1'
#
loop_
_entity.id
_entity.type
_entity.pdbx_description
1 polymer ?
#
loop_
_entity_poly.entity_id
_entity_poly.type
_entity_poly.pdbx_seq_one_letter_code
_entity_poly.pdbx_strand_id
1 'polypeptide(L)'
;SPVLARLMRARLETLIPAGFGRLADLLGRYRQRAKDRILGLETRKRFWEDVIDGPIGNLVLAGKDREAEDKLAGLLDDREAPTDTGEVYLIGAGPGDPDLLTFRALRLLQKADVVVYDRLVAPAIVDLARREAERIYVGKRAGNHSCSQGDISGLLRDLAAEGKRVARLKGGDPFIFGRGGEEIEVLARAGLPFQVVPGITAASGCAAYAGIPLTHRDHAQSVRFVTGHRRGERLDLDWQHLASGQDTLVFYMGLGNAREICAQLIAHGMPADRGAGLVEHGTTSRQQVHVGTLATLPDRIATAQSPALLIIGDVVGLHSRLAWFEGSASADPSFLSGSIEQSDPASVRSAA
;
A
#
# COMPACT_ATOMS: atom_id res chain seq x y z
N SER A 1 -8.72 3.89 -36.21
CA SER A 1 -9.57 5.06 -35.92
C SER A 1 -8.73 6.34 -35.91
N PRO A 2 -8.86 7.22 -36.92
CA PRO A 2 -8.10 8.49 -36.98
C PRO A 2 -8.35 9.42 -35.79
N VAL A 3 -9.56 9.38 -35.22
CA VAL A 3 -9.95 10.18 -34.05
C VAL A 3 -9.20 9.72 -32.80
N LEU A 4 -9.06 8.41 -32.60
CA LEU A 4 -8.31 7.84 -31.48
C LEU A 4 -6.83 8.22 -31.55
N ALA A 5 -6.21 8.12 -32.73
CA ALA A 5 -4.81 8.49 -32.93
C ALA A 5 -4.56 9.98 -32.62
N ARG A 6 -5.47 10.87 -33.04
CA ARG A 6 -5.39 12.30 -32.72
C ARG A 6 -5.52 12.58 -31.22
N LEU A 7 -6.44 11.90 -30.53
CA LEU A 7 -6.62 12.03 -29.08
C LEU A 7 -5.40 11.51 -28.30
N MET A 8 -4.85 10.37 -28.70
CA MET A 8 -3.63 9.83 -28.11
C MET A 8 -2.43 10.77 -28.31
N ARG A 9 -2.26 11.31 -29.53
CA ARG A 9 -1.22 12.29 -29.81
C ARG A 9 -1.36 13.53 -28.92
N ALA A 10 -2.57 14.11 -28.83
CA ALA A 10 -2.81 15.28 -27.99
C ALA A 10 -2.46 15.02 -26.52
N ARG A 11 -2.81 13.83 -25.97
CA ARG A 11 -2.42 13.45 -24.60
C ARG A 11 -0.91 13.26 -24.45
N LEU A 12 -0.24 12.61 -25.40
CA LEU A 12 1.20 12.42 -25.35
C LEU A 12 1.95 13.76 -25.43
N GLU A 13 1.52 14.68 -26.30
CA GLU A 13 2.09 16.03 -26.41
C GLU A 13 1.92 16.83 -25.12
N THR A 14 0.85 16.62 -24.35
CA THR A 14 0.72 17.23 -23.01
C THR A 14 1.61 16.59 -21.94
N LEU A 15 2.01 15.33 -22.12
CA LEU A 15 2.80 14.59 -21.13
C LEU A 15 4.31 14.65 -21.39
N ILE A 16 4.74 14.95 -22.62
CA ILE A 16 6.15 15.01 -23.02
C ILE A 16 6.52 16.47 -23.32
N PRO A 17 7.12 17.20 -22.38
CA PRO A 17 7.64 18.54 -22.61
C PRO A 17 8.61 18.60 -23.80
N ALA A 18 8.61 19.71 -24.54
CA ALA A 18 9.50 19.94 -25.68
C ALA A 18 11.01 19.82 -25.35
N GLY A 19 11.38 19.94 -24.07
CA GLY A 19 12.77 19.80 -23.61
C GLY A 19 13.33 18.36 -23.61
N PHE A 20 12.49 17.34 -23.79
CA PHE A 20 12.92 15.94 -23.75
C PHE A 20 13.92 15.57 -24.86
N GLY A 21 13.87 16.23 -26.02
CA GLY A 21 14.86 16.03 -27.10
C GLY A 21 16.27 16.40 -26.65
N ARG A 22 16.43 17.60 -26.04
CA ARG A 22 17.72 18.05 -25.50
C ARG A 22 18.21 17.15 -24.36
N LEU A 23 17.28 16.67 -23.54
CA LEU A 23 17.61 15.72 -22.48
C LEU A 23 18.15 14.42 -23.08
N ALA A 24 17.49 13.84 -24.09
CA ALA A 24 17.96 12.66 -24.78
C ALA A 24 19.35 12.84 -25.40
N ASP A 25 19.62 13.99 -26.02
CA ASP A 25 20.94 14.32 -26.58
C ASP A 25 22.03 14.39 -25.50
N LEU A 26 21.75 15.05 -24.36
CA LEU A 26 22.66 15.10 -23.22
C LEU A 26 22.97 13.70 -22.70
N LEU A 27 21.95 12.88 -22.43
CA LEU A 27 22.11 11.50 -21.95
C LEU A 27 22.92 10.66 -22.94
N GLY A 28 22.68 10.84 -24.25
CA GLY A 28 23.39 10.16 -25.33
C GLY A 28 24.90 10.44 -25.31
N ARG A 29 25.30 11.72 -25.14
CA ARG A 29 26.72 12.13 -25.07
C ARG A 29 27.46 11.53 -23.88
N TYR A 30 26.78 11.42 -22.73
CA TYR A 30 27.39 10.92 -21.48
C TYR A 30 27.26 9.41 -21.29
N ARG A 31 26.57 8.70 -22.21
CA ARG A 31 26.30 7.25 -22.12
C ARG A 31 27.55 6.39 -21.93
N GLN A 32 28.59 6.64 -22.73
CA GLN A 32 29.82 5.85 -22.68
C GLN A 32 30.61 6.15 -21.39
N ARG A 33 30.75 7.43 -21.02
CA ARG A 33 31.41 7.84 -19.79
C ARG A 33 30.75 7.23 -18.54
N ALA A 34 29.42 7.24 -18.48
CA ALA A 34 28.68 6.59 -17.40
C ALA A 34 28.86 5.06 -17.40
N LYS A 35 28.98 4.43 -18.58
CA LYS A 35 29.27 2.99 -18.70
C LYS A 35 30.68 2.63 -18.20
N ASP A 36 31.66 3.49 -18.45
CA ASP A 36 33.05 3.28 -18.03
C ASP A 36 33.25 3.51 -16.53
N ARG A 37 32.45 4.41 -15.92
CA ARG A 37 32.51 4.73 -14.49
C ARG A 37 31.62 3.86 -13.62
N ILE A 38 30.42 3.50 -14.10
CA ILE A 38 29.40 2.75 -13.34
C ILE A 38 29.30 1.33 -13.90
N LEU A 39 29.98 0.40 -13.22
CA LEU A 39 30.13 -0.98 -13.68
C LEU A 39 28.79 -1.76 -13.65
N GLY A 40 27.97 -1.56 -12.62
CA GLY A 40 26.69 -2.25 -12.45
C GLY A 40 25.61 -1.77 -13.41
N LEU A 41 24.89 -2.71 -14.05
CA LEU A 41 23.79 -2.39 -14.98
C LEU A 41 22.63 -1.69 -14.25
N GLU A 42 22.21 -2.25 -13.11
CA GLU A 42 21.10 -1.70 -12.32
C GLU A 42 21.48 -0.37 -11.66
N THR A 43 22.72 -0.25 -11.15
CA THR A 43 23.28 1.01 -10.65
C THR A 43 23.28 2.10 -11.72
N ARG A 44 23.59 1.74 -12.97
CA ARG A 44 23.59 2.68 -14.11
C ARG A 44 22.18 3.08 -14.53
N LYS A 45 21.21 2.16 -14.48
CA LYS A 45 19.79 2.51 -14.70
C LYS A 45 19.31 3.50 -13.64
N ARG A 46 19.59 3.22 -12.36
CA ARG A 46 19.29 4.12 -11.22
C ARG A 46 19.89 5.51 -11.43
N PHE A 47 21.18 5.57 -11.78
CA PHE A 47 21.85 6.83 -12.09
C PHE A 47 21.11 7.64 -13.17
N TRP A 48 20.69 7.01 -14.26
CA TRP A 48 19.96 7.71 -15.31
C TRP A 48 18.56 8.14 -14.88
N GLU A 49 17.84 7.31 -14.13
CA GLU A 49 16.54 7.70 -13.56
C GLU A 49 16.67 8.91 -12.64
N ASP A 50 17.70 8.95 -11.79
CA ASP A 50 17.95 10.07 -10.88
C ASP A 50 18.37 11.35 -11.61
N VAL A 51 19.14 11.22 -12.70
CA VAL A 51 19.48 12.34 -13.58
C VAL A 51 18.23 12.90 -14.26
N ILE A 52 17.35 12.03 -14.76
CA ILE A 52 16.12 12.41 -15.49
C ILE A 52 15.08 13.03 -14.57
N ASP A 53 14.78 12.39 -13.44
CA ASP A 53 13.76 12.83 -12.48
C ASP A 53 14.27 13.94 -11.53
N GLY A 54 15.58 14.18 -11.53
CA GLY A 54 16.26 15.03 -10.57
C GLY A 54 16.54 16.46 -11.05
N PRO A 55 17.40 17.18 -10.31
CA PRO A 55 17.75 18.56 -10.64
C PRO A 55 18.33 18.76 -12.04
N ILE A 56 19.08 17.78 -12.56
CA ILE A 56 19.70 17.86 -13.90
C ILE A 56 18.62 17.85 -14.99
N GLY A 57 17.69 16.88 -14.94
CA GLY A 57 16.55 16.84 -15.85
C GLY A 57 15.74 18.14 -15.82
N ASN A 58 15.44 18.66 -14.63
CA ASN A 58 14.73 19.94 -14.47
C ASN A 58 15.48 21.12 -15.10
N LEU A 59 16.80 21.17 -15.01
CA LEU A 59 17.61 22.22 -15.64
C LEU A 59 17.53 22.15 -17.17
N VAL A 60 17.60 20.96 -17.76
CA VAL A 60 17.45 20.78 -19.22
C VAL A 60 16.05 21.18 -19.69
N LEU A 61 15.01 20.76 -18.95
CA LEU A 61 13.63 21.14 -19.24
C LEU A 61 13.41 22.66 -19.14
N ALA A 62 14.13 23.33 -18.24
CA ALA A 62 14.15 24.78 -18.11
C ALA A 62 15.06 25.51 -19.13
N GLY A 63 15.73 24.78 -20.04
CA GLY A 63 16.63 25.35 -21.06
C GLY A 63 18.00 25.80 -20.54
N LYS A 64 18.38 25.37 -19.33
CA LYS A 64 19.68 25.67 -18.69
C LYS A 64 20.70 24.58 -19.00
N ASP A 65 20.93 24.31 -20.27
CA ASP A 65 21.63 23.11 -20.74
C ASP A 65 23.09 23.03 -20.24
N ARG A 66 23.80 24.17 -20.21
CA ARG A 66 25.19 24.22 -19.74
C ARG A 66 25.32 23.91 -18.25
N GLU A 67 24.43 24.44 -17.42
CA GLU A 67 24.41 24.17 -15.97
C GLU A 67 24.08 22.70 -15.69
N ALA A 68 23.16 22.12 -16.47
CA ALA A 68 22.83 20.70 -16.40
C ALA A 68 24.03 19.82 -16.75
N GLU A 69 24.77 20.19 -17.80
CA GLU A 69 25.96 19.47 -18.25
C GLU A 69 27.09 19.53 -17.23
N ASP A 70 27.38 20.72 -16.67
CA ASP A 70 28.42 20.90 -15.65
C ASP A 70 28.12 20.04 -14.40
N LYS A 71 26.84 19.98 -13.97
CA LYS A 71 26.42 19.13 -12.85
C LYS A 71 26.53 17.64 -13.17
N LEU A 72 26.13 17.21 -14.38
CA LEU A 72 26.22 15.82 -14.79
C LEU A 72 27.68 15.34 -14.87
N ALA A 73 28.57 16.18 -15.40
CA ALA A 73 30.00 15.90 -15.43
C ALA A 73 30.57 15.78 -14.01
N GLY A 74 30.21 16.70 -13.10
CA GLY A 74 30.60 16.66 -11.70
C GLY A 74 30.18 15.36 -11.00
N LEU A 75 28.93 14.92 -11.17
CA LEU A 75 28.44 13.66 -10.60
C LEU A 75 29.20 12.42 -11.09
N LEU A 76 29.72 12.45 -12.32
CA LEU A 76 30.51 11.35 -12.88
C LEU A 76 31.99 11.41 -12.50
N ASP A 77 32.46 12.56 -12.02
CA ASP A 77 33.84 12.81 -11.60
C ASP A 77 34.05 12.65 -10.09
N ASP A 78 32.99 12.84 -9.29
CA ASP A 78 32.99 12.53 -7.87
C ASP A 78 33.29 11.04 -7.63
N ARG A 79 34.26 10.77 -6.74
CA ARG A 79 34.85 9.44 -6.51
C ARG A 79 33.98 8.50 -5.66
N GLU A 80 32.92 9.02 -5.04
CA GLU A 80 31.92 8.18 -4.40
C GLU A 80 31.01 7.62 -5.50
N ALA A 81 31.47 6.54 -6.14
CA ALA A 81 30.63 5.76 -7.03
C ALA A 81 29.32 5.43 -6.27
N PRO A 82 28.14 5.53 -6.91
CA PRO A 82 26.89 5.16 -6.28
C PRO A 82 27.05 3.75 -5.71
N THR A 83 26.88 3.60 -4.39
CA THR A 83 27.07 2.31 -3.74
C THR A 83 26.08 1.32 -4.34
N ASP A 84 26.54 0.10 -4.59
CA ASP A 84 25.68 -0.96 -5.13
C ASP A 84 24.70 -1.51 -4.09
N THR A 85 24.53 -0.82 -2.97
CA THR A 85 23.55 -1.16 -1.95
C THR A 85 22.15 -0.79 -2.43
N GLY A 86 21.23 -1.73 -2.21
CA GLY A 86 19.82 -1.55 -2.47
C GLY A 86 19.16 -0.74 -1.36
N GLU A 87 17.86 -0.58 -1.46
CA GLU A 87 17.06 0.16 -0.49
C GLU A 87 15.69 -0.48 -0.36
N VAL A 88 15.13 -0.47 0.85
CA VAL A 88 13.78 -0.98 1.10
C VAL A 88 12.80 0.17 1.31
N TYR A 89 11.73 0.18 0.51
CA TYR A 89 10.57 1.05 0.68
C TYR A 89 9.48 0.29 1.43
N LEU A 90 9.27 0.62 2.70
CA LEU A 90 8.15 0.11 3.49
C LEU A 90 6.91 0.97 3.20
N ILE A 91 6.00 0.46 2.39
CA ILE A 91 4.92 1.26 1.80
C ILE A 91 3.56 0.80 2.36
N GLY A 92 2.81 1.75 2.92
CA GLY A 92 1.40 1.57 3.23
C GLY A 92 0.56 1.59 1.96
N ALA A 93 -0.08 0.48 1.66
CA ALA A 93 -0.93 0.30 0.49
C ALA A 93 -2.33 0.90 0.66
N GLY A 94 -2.71 1.27 1.88
CA GLY A 94 -4.09 1.68 2.15
C GLY A 94 -5.03 0.48 2.39
N PRO A 95 -6.32 0.74 2.65
CA PRO A 95 -7.30 -0.27 3.06
C PRO A 95 -7.81 -1.17 1.93
N GLY A 96 -7.62 -0.79 0.66
CA GLY A 96 -7.97 -1.62 -0.49
C GLY A 96 -8.15 -0.84 -1.78
N ASP A 97 -8.81 0.32 -1.72
CA ASP A 97 -9.00 1.21 -2.87
C ASP A 97 -7.65 1.76 -3.39
N PRO A 98 -7.27 1.50 -4.66
CA PRO A 98 -6.03 2.01 -5.26
C PRO A 98 -5.92 3.53 -5.25
N ASP A 99 -7.03 4.27 -5.26
CA ASP A 99 -7.03 5.74 -5.26
C ASP A 99 -6.65 6.32 -3.88
N LEU A 100 -6.64 5.48 -2.84
CA LEU A 100 -6.14 5.84 -1.50
C LEU A 100 -4.62 5.63 -1.34
N LEU A 101 -3.94 5.15 -2.39
CA LEU A 101 -2.49 5.08 -2.41
C LEU A 101 -1.89 6.49 -2.46
N THR A 102 -0.89 6.76 -1.62
CA THR A 102 -0.25 8.08 -1.64
C THR A 102 0.59 8.26 -2.91
N PHE A 103 0.72 9.51 -3.39
CA PHE A 103 1.60 9.79 -4.55
C PHE A 103 3.05 9.36 -4.31
N ARG A 104 3.54 9.43 -3.06
CA ARG A 104 4.89 8.94 -2.72
C ARG A 104 4.98 7.42 -2.87
N ALA A 105 3.97 6.68 -2.40
CA ALA A 105 3.90 5.24 -2.54
C ALA A 105 3.89 4.82 -4.02
N LEU A 106 3.04 5.42 -4.84
CA LEU A 106 2.98 5.15 -6.28
C LEU A 106 4.33 5.41 -6.98
N ARG A 107 4.97 6.55 -6.68
CA ARG A 107 6.29 6.89 -7.25
C ARG A 107 7.37 5.88 -6.90
N LEU A 108 7.44 5.43 -5.65
CA LEU A 108 8.44 4.44 -5.24
C LEU A 108 8.12 3.04 -5.79
N LEU A 109 6.83 2.69 -5.87
CA LEU A 109 6.38 1.42 -6.43
C LEU A 109 6.71 1.30 -7.93
N GLN A 110 6.68 2.41 -8.67
CA GLN A 110 7.14 2.49 -10.07
C GLN A 110 8.67 2.41 -10.23
N LYS A 111 9.44 2.69 -9.17
CA LYS A 111 10.90 2.57 -9.17
C LYS A 111 11.41 1.21 -8.69
N ALA A 112 10.59 0.46 -7.98
CA ALA A 112 11.01 -0.78 -7.33
C ALA A 112 11.40 -1.87 -8.35
N ASP A 113 12.50 -2.55 -8.08
CA ASP A 113 12.95 -3.71 -8.85
C ASP A 113 12.20 -4.98 -8.42
N VAL A 114 11.84 -5.06 -7.13
CA VAL A 114 11.10 -6.17 -6.53
C VAL A 114 9.99 -5.64 -5.63
N VAL A 115 8.81 -6.23 -5.73
CA VAL A 115 7.65 -5.93 -4.89
C VAL A 115 7.35 -7.13 -3.99
N VAL A 116 7.52 -6.94 -2.69
CA VAL A 116 7.20 -7.93 -1.65
C VAL A 116 5.86 -7.55 -1.02
N TYR A 117 4.86 -8.41 -1.12
CA TYR A 117 3.49 -8.10 -0.68
C TYR A 117 2.82 -9.28 0.02
N ASP A 118 1.80 -8.98 0.82
CA ASP A 118 1.00 -9.98 1.54
C ASP A 118 -0.49 -9.92 1.15
N ARG A 119 -1.28 -10.77 1.78
CA ARG A 119 -2.70 -10.98 1.46
C ARG A 119 -3.56 -9.72 1.60
N LEU A 120 -3.18 -8.76 2.44
CA LEU A 120 -3.99 -7.57 2.70
C LEU A 120 -3.82 -6.48 1.64
N VAL A 121 -2.86 -6.64 0.73
CA VAL A 121 -2.64 -5.72 -0.38
C VAL A 121 -3.55 -6.13 -1.53
N ALA A 122 -4.39 -5.21 -2.02
CA ALA A 122 -5.28 -5.46 -3.14
C ALA A 122 -4.48 -5.73 -4.43
N PRO A 123 -4.88 -6.71 -5.28
CA PRO A 123 -4.19 -6.99 -6.54
C PRO A 123 -4.01 -5.76 -7.43
N ALA A 124 -5.03 -4.90 -7.51
CA ALA A 124 -4.99 -3.67 -8.29
C ALA A 124 -3.85 -2.73 -7.85
N ILE A 125 -3.44 -2.75 -6.57
CA ILE A 125 -2.30 -1.95 -6.09
C ILE A 125 -0.97 -2.59 -6.50
N VAL A 126 -0.88 -3.92 -6.46
CA VAL A 126 0.31 -4.66 -6.95
C VAL A 126 0.53 -4.43 -8.45
N ASP A 127 -0.56 -4.28 -9.21
CA ASP A 127 -0.54 -4.01 -10.64
C ASP A 127 -0.08 -2.58 -10.97
N LEU A 128 -0.12 -1.66 -10.02
CA LEU A 128 0.48 -0.32 -10.14
C LEU A 128 2.01 -0.34 -10.00
N ALA A 129 2.64 -1.50 -9.81
CA ALA A 129 4.09 -1.62 -9.89
C ALA A 129 4.59 -1.51 -11.32
N ARG A 130 5.88 -1.17 -11.48
CA ARG A 130 6.51 -1.23 -12.79
C ARG A 130 6.34 -2.62 -13.39
N ARG A 131 6.15 -2.69 -14.70
CA ARG A 131 5.79 -3.93 -15.39
C ARG A 131 6.83 -5.03 -15.18
N GLU A 132 8.10 -4.67 -15.22
CA GLU A 132 9.26 -5.55 -15.10
C GLU A 132 9.67 -5.86 -13.65
N ALA A 133 8.95 -5.34 -12.64
CA ALA A 133 9.26 -5.68 -11.25
C ALA A 133 8.92 -7.14 -10.96
N GLU A 134 9.84 -7.83 -10.30
CA GLU A 134 9.56 -9.13 -9.71
C GLU A 134 8.53 -8.97 -8.59
N ARG A 135 7.58 -9.90 -8.48
CA ARG A 135 6.50 -9.85 -7.47
C ARG A 135 6.60 -11.08 -6.57
N ILE A 136 6.93 -10.86 -5.29
CA ILE A 136 7.09 -11.92 -4.29
C ILE A 136 5.95 -11.84 -3.28
N TYR A 137 5.13 -12.89 -3.24
CA TYR A 137 4.04 -13.02 -2.27
C TYR A 137 4.52 -13.71 -0.99
N VAL A 138 4.38 -13.05 0.16
CA VAL A 138 4.83 -13.56 1.48
C VAL A 138 3.68 -13.86 2.45
N GLY A 139 2.42 -13.78 2.00
CA GLY A 139 1.26 -14.07 2.84
C GLY A 139 1.03 -15.57 3.07
N LYS A 140 0.19 -15.91 4.06
CA LYS A 140 -0.27 -17.29 4.29
C LYS A 140 -1.14 -17.74 3.10
N ARG A 141 -0.68 -18.71 2.30
CA ARG A 141 -1.55 -19.51 1.42
C ARG A 141 -2.01 -20.74 2.20
N ALA A 142 -3.30 -21.06 2.12
CA ALA A 142 -3.82 -22.30 2.69
C ALA A 142 -3.04 -23.49 2.08
N GLY A 143 -2.36 -24.28 2.92
CA GLY A 143 -1.62 -25.48 2.52
C GLY A 143 -0.10 -25.35 2.31
N ASN A 144 0.49 -24.15 2.36
CA ASN A 144 1.96 -23.98 2.25
C ASN A 144 2.57 -23.39 3.53
N HIS A 145 3.83 -23.78 3.81
CA HIS A 145 4.61 -23.28 4.96
C HIS A 145 4.54 -21.75 5.02
N SER A 146 4.06 -21.21 6.14
CA SER A 146 3.96 -19.77 6.33
C SER A 146 5.34 -19.16 6.51
N CYS A 147 5.72 -18.17 5.71
CA CYS A 147 6.89 -17.34 6.01
C CYS A 147 6.71 -16.70 7.39
N SER A 148 7.65 -16.97 8.29
CA SER A 148 7.71 -16.29 9.57
C SER A 148 8.09 -14.82 9.36
N GLN A 149 7.88 -13.99 10.39
CA GLN A 149 8.31 -12.59 10.32
C GLN A 149 9.83 -12.48 10.11
N GLY A 150 10.60 -13.40 10.70
CA GLY A 150 12.05 -13.46 10.52
C GLY A 150 12.43 -13.76 9.07
N ASP A 151 11.70 -14.66 8.41
CA ASP A 151 11.95 -15.01 7.00
C ASP A 151 11.68 -13.83 6.08
N ILE A 152 10.60 -13.06 6.34
CA ILE A 152 10.27 -11.86 5.57
C ILE A 152 11.36 -10.80 5.76
N SER A 153 11.76 -10.50 6.99
CA SER A 153 12.83 -9.53 7.26
C SER A 153 14.17 -9.96 6.65
N GLY A 154 14.48 -11.26 6.69
CA GLY A 154 15.66 -11.83 6.05
C GLY A 154 15.63 -11.66 4.53
N LEU A 155 14.51 -11.97 3.89
CA LEU A 155 14.30 -11.76 2.45
C LEU A 155 14.50 -10.29 2.06
N LEU A 156 13.93 -9.34 2.81
CA LEU A 156 14.08 -7.91 2.53
C LEU A 156 15.55 -7.47 2.62
N ARG A 157 16.26 -7.95 3.64
CA ARG A 157 17.70 -7.70 3.82
C ARG A 157 18.50 -8.25 2.64
N ASP A 158 18.25 -9.50 2.25
CA ASP A 158 19.02 -10.19 1.22
C ASP A 158 18.82 -9.51 -0.14
N LEU A 159 17.58 -9.18 -0.50
CA LEU A 159 17.27 -8.45 -1.74
C LEU A 159 17.93 -7.05 -1.76
N ALA A 160 17.91 -6.32 -0.64
CA ALA A 160 18.57 -5.02 -0.57
C ALA A 160 20.11 -5.15 -0.59
N ALA A 161 20.68 -6.20 -0.01
CA ALA A 161 22.11 -6.49 -0.08
C ALA A 161 22.56 -6.87 -1.50
N GLU A 162 21.67 -7.43 -2.32
CA GLU A 162 21.87 -7.66 -3.77
C GLU A 162 21.78 -6.38 -4.62
N GLY A 163 21.56 -5.20 -4.01
CA GLY A 163 21.50 -3.93 -4.73
C GLY A 163 20.13 -3.53 -5.27
N LYS A 164 19.07 -4.31 -4.94
CA LYS A 164 17.72 -4.08 -5.46
C LYS A 164 16.97 -3.00 -4.69
N ARG A 165 16.11 -2.24 -5.37
CA ARG A 165 15.09 -1.40 -4.76
C ARG A 165 13.86 -2.26 -4.45
N VAL A 166 13.59 -2.47 -3.17
CA VAL A 166 12.56 -3.40 -2.71
C VAL A 166 11.35 -2.63 -2.20
N ALA A 167 10.20 -2.73 -2.87
CA ALA A 167 8.94 -2.22 -2.32
C ALA A 167 8.27 -3.30 -1.46
N ARG A 168 8.31 -3.13 -0.14
CA ARG A 168 7.51 -3.91 0.82
C ARG A 168 6.14 -3.27 0.98
N LEU A 169 5.15 -3.76 0.22
CA LEU A 169 3.76 -3.33 0.33
C LEU A 169 3.09 -3.99 1.54
N LYS A 170 2.41 -3.17 2.36
CA LYS A 170 1.66 -3.61 3.54
C LYS A 170 0.26 -3.03 3.50
N GLY A 171 -0.76 -3.84 3.76
CA GLY A 171 -2.14 -3.35 3.85
C GLY A 171 -2.31 -2.30 4.94
N GLY A 172 -3.05 -1.24 4.64
CA GLY A 172 -3.25 -0.10 5.53
C GLY A 172 -1.99 0.75 5.69
N ASP A 173 -1.58 0.95 6.94
CA ASP A 173 -0.37 1.70 7.31
C ASP A 173 0.70 0.75 7.89
N PRO A 174 1.99 0.92 7.55
CA PRO A 174 3.04 0.01 7.99
C PRO A 174 3.21 -0.09 9.52
N PHE A 175 2.90 0.98 10.25
CA PHE A 175 3.15 1.10 11.70
C PHE A 175 1.90 0.94 12.57
N ILE A 176 0.70 0.87 11.97
CA ILE A 176 -0.53 0.56 12.71
C ILE A 176 -0.84 -0.93 12.58
N PHE A 177 -0.45 -1.71 13.59
CA PHE A 177 -0.61 -3.18 13.66
C PHE A 177 -0.03 -3.96 12.46
N GLY A 178 0.78 -3.32 11.61
CA GLY A 178 1.39 -3.92 10.44
C GLY A 178 2.72 -4.65 10.71
N ARG A 179 3.29 -4.53 11.92
CA ARG A 179 4.63 -5.04 12.28
C ARG A 179 5.77 -4.45 11.45
N GLY A 180 5.56 -3.27 10.84
CA GLY A 180 6.59 -2.59 10.03
C GLY A 180 7.86 -2.28 10.82
N GLY A 181 7.73 -1.96 12.12
CA GLY A 181 8.87 -1.70 13.00
C GLY A 181 9.84 -2.89 13.11
N GLU A 182 9.31 -4.11 13.24
CA GLU A 182 10.13 -5.34 13.30
C GLU A 182 10.90 -5.60 12.00
N GLU A 183 10.30 -5.25 10.85
CA GLU A 183 10.92 -5.42 9.53
C GLU A 183 12.09 -4.44 9.36
N ILE A 184 11.90 -3.16 9.67
CA ILE A 184 12.94 -2.13 9.50
C ILE A 184 14.04 -2.20 10.53
N GLU A 185 13.78 -2.71 11.74
CA GLU A 185 14.82 -2.88 12.75
C GLU A 185 15.93 -3.83 12.26
N VAL A 186 15.56 -4.90 11.54
CA VAL A 186 16.51 -5.83 10.94
C VAL A 186 17.37 -5.13 9.88
N LEU A 187 16.76 -4.27 9.06
CA LEU A 187 17.47 -3.50 8.03
C LEU A 187 18.42 -2.46 8.65
N ALA A 188 17.94 -1.74 9.67
CA ALA A 188 18.73 -0.76 10.41
C ALA A 188 19.96 -1.39 11.06
N ARG A 189 19.81 -2.55 11.70
CA ARG A 189 20.93 -3.31 12.29
C ARG A 189 21.95 -3.78 11.25
N ALA A 190 21.50 -4.04 10.02
CA ALA A 190 22.36 -4.42 8.90
C ALA A 190 22.99 -3.21 8.18
N GLY A 191 22.69 -1.98 8.60
CA GLY A 191 23.17 -0.76 7.94
C GLY A 191 22.58 -0.55 6.53
N LEU A 192 21.44 -1.18 6.23
CA LEU A 192 20.79 -1.07 4.92
C LEU A 192 19.85 0.14 4.88
N PRO A 193 19.89 0.94 3.79
CA PRO A 193 18.96 2.05 3.60
C PRO A 193 17.50 1.59 3.56
N PHE A 194 16.62 2.36 4.18
CA PHE A 194 15.18 2.16 4.07
C PHE A 194 14.41 3.47 4.17
N GLN A 195 13.21 3.49 3.61
CA GLN A 195 12.24 4.57 3.74
C GLN A 195 10.89 3.99 4.14
N VAL A 196 10.16 4.75 4.96
CA VAL A 196 8.79 4.40 5.34
C VAL A 196 7.84 5.40 4.69
N VAL A 197 6.86 4.90 3.94
CA VAL A 197 5.78 5.69 3.36
C VAL A 197 4.50 5.34 4.08
N PRO A 198 3.89 6.29 4.83
CA PRO A 198 2.64 6.03 5.53
C PRO A 198 1.51 5.75 4.53
N GLY A 199 0.53 5.00 4.99
CA GLY A 199 -0.67 4.67 4.23
C GLY A 199 -1.94 5.11 4.96
N ILE A 200 -3.05 5.16 4.24
CA ILE A 200 -4.35 5.32 4.87
C ILE A 200 -4.64 4.04 5.68
N THR A 201 -4.70 4.15 7.01
CA THR A 201 -5.00 2.98 7.84
C THR A 201 -6.46 2.53 7.68
N ALA A 202 -6.73 1.26 7.98
CA ALA A 202 -8.08 0.68 7.86
C ALA A 202 -9.12 1.48 8.65
N ALA A 203 -8.78 2.00 9.84
CA ALA A 203 -9.67 2.85 10.62
C ALA A 203 -10.14 4.08 9.85
N SER A 204 -9.22 4.88 9.30
CA SER A 204 -9.55 6.10 8.56
C SER A 204 -10.37 5.80 7.30
N GLY A 205 -9.94 4.79 6.52
CA GLY A 205 -10.63 4.41 5.29
C GLY A 205 -12.04 3.86 5.53
N CYS A 206 -12.17 2.87 6.43
CA CYS A 206 -13.46 2.27 6.76
C CYS A 206 -14.41 3.30 7.37
N ALA A 207 -13.95 4.14 8.29
CA ALA A 207 -14.76 5.18 8.91
C ALA A 207 -15.32 6.16 7.86
N ALA A 208 -14.45 6.67 6.99
CA ALA A 208 -14.84 7.62 5.96
C ALA A 208 -15.84 7.00 4.96
N TYR A 209 -15.54 5.81 4.43
CA TYR A 209 -16.37 5.15 3.41
C TYR A 209 -17.63 4.50 3.99
N ALA A 210 -17.68 4.21 5.29
CA ALA A 210 -18.91 3.75 5.94
C ALA A 210 -19.77 4.92 6.46
N GLY A 211 -19.31 6.17 6.41
CA GLY A 211 -20.05 7.28 7.03
C GLY A 211 -20.12 7.16 8.56
N ILE A 212 -19.10 6.57 9.19
CA ILE A 212 -18.97 6.45 10.65
C ILE A 212 -17.74 7.26 11.06
N PRO A 213 -17.85 8.58 11.30
CA PRO A 213 -16.70 9.38 11.65
C PRO A 213 -16.11 8.91 12.99
N LEU A 214 -14.78 8.82 13.10
CA LEU A 214 -14.15 8.31 14.32
C LEU A 214 -14.30 9.28 15.50
N THR A 215 -14.45 10.57 15.23
CA THR A 215 -14.75 11.60 16.22
C THR A 215 -15.93 12.42 15.77
N HIS A 216 -16.69 12.92 16.75
CA HIS A 216 -17.72 13.92 16.53
C HIS A 216 -17.91 14.69 17.82
N ARG A 217 -18.07 16.02 17.74
CA ARG A 217 -18.07 16.92 18.90
C ARG A 217 -18.99 16.45 20.03
N ASP A 218 -20.17 15.96 19.66
CA ASP A 218 -21.22 15.55 20.61
C ASP A 218 -21.16 14.06 21.00
N HIS A 219 -20.21 13.27 20.46
CA HIS A 219 -20.18 11.81 20.64
C HIS A 219 -18.86 11.26 21.18
N ALA A 220 -17.71 11.73 20.68
CA ALA A 220 -16.41 11.20 21.06
C ALA A 220 -15.30 12.24 20.83
N GLN A 221 -14.53 12.52 21.87
CA GLN A 221 -13.37 13.42 21.85
C GLN A 221 -12.04 12.68 21.64
N SER A 222 -12.09 11.35 21.62
CA SER A 222 -10.96 10.43 21.64
C SER A 222 -11.28 9.18 20.84
N VAL A 223 -10.25 8.61 20.23
CA VAL A 223 -10.32 7.37 19.46
C VAL A 223 -9.24 6.42 19.97
N ARG A 224 -9.59 5.16 20.16
CA ARG A 224 -8.64 4.13 20.59
C ARG A 224 -8.57 3.00 19.56
N PHE A 225 -7.37 2.76 19.06
CA PHE A 225 -7.09 1.62 18.17
C PHE A 225 -6.63 0.43 19.01
N VAL A 226 -7.30 -0.71 18.86
CA VAL A 226 -7.08 -1.91 19.67
C VAL A 226 -6.95 -3.12 18.75
N THR A 227 -6.12 -4.09 19.13
CA THR A 227 -6.10 -5.40 18.46
C THR A 227 -7.07 -6.35 19.17
N GLY A 228 -8.01 -6.90 18.42
CA GLY A 228 -8.92 -7.96 18.85
C GLY A 228 -8.30 -9.36 18.79
N HIS A 229 -6.99 -9.47 18.52
CA HIS A 229 -6.26 -10.73 18.49
C HIS A 229 -4.93 -10.60 19.23
N ARG A 230 -4.61 -11.56 20.10
CA ARG A 230 -3.31 -11.70 20.77
C ARG A 230 -2.81 -13.13 20.58
N ARG A 231 -1.48 -13.31 20.56
CA ARG A 231 -0.86 -14.64 20.49
C ARG A 231 -1.05 -15.33 21.85
N GLY A 232 -1.99 -16.28 21.94
CA GLY A 232 -2.37 -16.98 23.17
C GLY A 232 -3.88 -16.93 23.40
N GLU A 233 -4.47 -18.02 23.89
CA GLU A 233 -5.89 -18.42 23.75
C GLU A 233 -6.97 -17.50 24.36
N ARG A 234 -6.63 -16.32 24.91
CA ARG A 234 -7.63 -15.40 25.51
C ARG A 234 -7.32 -13.92 25.22
N LEU A 235 -8.37 -13.15 24.98
CA LEU A 235 -8.32 -11.69 24.89
C LEU A 235 -8.08 -11.06 26.27
N ASP A 236 -6.80 -10.92 26.60
CA ASP A 236 -6.34 -10.20 27.79
C ASP A 236 -6.14 -8.72 27.45
N LEU A 237 -7.24 -7.96 27.51
CA LEU A 237 -7.29 -6.50 27.35
C LEU A 237 -7.70 -5.85 28.67
N ASP A 238 -7.33 -4.59 28.85
CA ASP A 238 -7.83 -3.77 29.97
C ASP A 238 -9.29 -3.36 29.71
N TRP A 239 -10.21 -4.28 29.97
CA TRP A 239 -11.64 -4.12 29.72
C TRP A 239 -12.25 -2.98 30.53
N GLN A 240 -11.79 -2.78 31.76
CA GLN A 240 -12.26 -1.69 32.61
C GLN A 240 -11.89 -0.32 32.02
N HIS A 241 -10.67 -0.18 31.50
CA HIS A 241 -10.27 1.04 30.81
C HIS A 241 -10.97 1.22 29.46
N LEU A 242 -11.26 0.14 28.74
CA LEU A 242 -12.01 0.19 27.49
C LEU A 242 -13.48 0.57 27.69
N ALA A 243 -14.10 0.12 28.79
CA ALA A 243 -15.51 0.37 29.08
C ALA A 243 -15.79 1.75 29.73
N SER A 244 -14.80 2.39 30.33
CA SER A 244 -14.99 3.59 31.18
C SER A 244 -15.05 4.94 30.44
N GLY A 245 -14.81 4.96 29.12
CA GLY A 245 -14.75 6.19 28.32
C GLY A 245 -15.92 6.39 27.36
N GLN A 246 -16.08 7.64 26.88
CA GLN A 246 -16.93 7.96 25.72
C GLN A 246 -16.17 7.84 24.38
N ASP A 247 -15.00 7.20 24.41
CA ASP A 247 -14.14 7.00 23.25
C ASP A 247 -14.87 6.24 22.12
N THR A 248 -14.45 6.50 20.89
CA THR A 248 -14.69 5.57 19.79
C THR A 248 -13.63 4.48 19.84
N LEU A 249 -14.04 3.24 20.09
CA LEU A 249 -13.14 2.09 20.07
C LEU A 249 -13.11 1.48 18.67
N VAL A 250 -11.92 1.23 18.14
CA VAL A 250 -11.73 0.62 16.82
C VAL A 250 -10.86 -0.62 16.97
N PHE A 251 -11.48 -1.79 16.80
CA PHE A 251 -10.84 -3.09 16.92
C PHE A 251 -10.40 -3.62 15.55
N TYR A 252 -9.09 -3.73 15.37
CA TYR A 252 -8.43 -4.44 14.29
C TYR A 252 -8.42 -5.94 14.59
N MET A 253 -8.59 -6.79 13.57
CA MET A 253 -8.58 -8.24 13.75
C MET A 253 -9.62 -8.73 14.79
N GLY A 254 -10.70 -7.96 15.00
CA GLY A 254 -11.70 -8.23 16.03
C GLY A 254 -12.83 -9.17 15.62
N LEU A 255 -13.00 -9.44 14.32
CA LEU A 255 -14.16 -10.19 13.82
C LEU A 255 -14.35 -11.56 14.49
N GLY A 256 -13.28 -12.36 14.57
CA GLY A 256 -13.35 -13.70 15.17
C GLY A 256 -13.73 -13.69 16.66
N ASN A 257 -13.50 -12.57 17.34
CA ASN A 257 -13.75 -12.41 18.76
C ASN A 257 -14.84 -11.37 19.07
N ALA A 258 -15.61 -10.93 18.07
CA ALA A 258 -16.54 -9.82 18.23
C ALA A 258 -17.60 -10.08 19.31
N ARG A 259 -18.06 -11.34 19.44
CA ARG A 259 -18.99 -11.76 20.50
C ARG A 259 -18.37 -11.61 21.90
N GLU A 260 -17.12 -12.05 22.08
CA GLU A 260 -16.41 -11.93 23.36
C GLU A 260 -16.12 -10.46 23.69
N ILE A 261 -15.65 -9.68 22.71
CA ILE A 261 -15.39 -8.23 22.88
C ILE A 261 -16.65 -7.50 23.35
N CYS A 262 -17.78 -7.72 22.68
CA CYS A 262 -19.04 -7.08 23.07
C CYS A 262 -19.50 -7.52 24.46
N ALA A 263 -19.41 -8.82 24.78
CA ALA A 263 -19.79 -9.33 26.09
C ALA A 263 -18.91 -8.77 27.22
N GLN A 264 -17.60 -8.67 27.01
CA GLN A 264 -16.68 -8.14 28.01
C GLN A 264 -16.88 -6.64 28.25
N LEU A 265 -17.11 -5.85 27.20
CA LEU A 265 -17.40 -4.42 27.35
C LEU A 265 -18.70 -4.20 28.16
N ILE A 266 -19.75 -4.98 27.88
CA ILE A 266 -21.00 -4.94 28.65
C ILE A 266 -20.76 -5.33 30.10
N ALA A 267 -20.04 -6.43 30.34
CA ALA A 267 -19.74 -6.92 31.69
C ALA A 267 -18.96 -5.89 32.54
N HIS A 268 -18.19 -5.01 31.89
CA HIS A 268 -17.40 -3.96 32.54
C HIS A 268 -18.09 -2.58 32.53
N GLY A 269 -19.40 -2.52 32.24
CA GLY A 269 -20.24 -1.35 32.46
C GLY A 269 -20.57 -0.52 31.22
N MET A 270 -20.16 -0.94 30.02
CA MET A 270 -20.59 -0.28 28.79
C MET A 270 -22.07 -0.63 28.49
N PRO A 271 -22.94 0.36 28.17
CA PRO A 271 -24.36 0.08 27.90
C PRO A 271 -24.57 -0.89 26.73
N ALA A 272 -25.44 -1.88 26.90
CA ALA A 272 -25.69 -2.92 25.90
C ALA A 272 -26.31 -2.39 24.59
N ASP A 273 -26.93 -1.21 24.64
CA ASP A 273 -27.49 -0.45 23.53
C ASP A 273 -26.48 0.50 22.86
N ARG A 274 -25.24 0.61 23.38
CA ARG A 274 -24.15 1.38 22.76
C ARG A 274 -23.96 0.94 21.31
N GLY A 275 -23.85 1.92 20.41
CA GLY A 275 -23.69 1.69 18.98
C GLY A 275 -22.45 0.86 18.65
N ALA A 276 -22.62 -0.13 17.77
CA ALA A 276 -21.54 -0.98 17.28
C ALA A 276 -21.73 -1.25 15.78
N GLY A 277 -20.65 -1.13 15.02
CA GLY A 277 -20.64 -1.35 13.57
C GLY A 277 -19.44 -2.20 13.13
N LEU A 278 -19.64 -3.01 12.10
CA LEU A 278 -18.59 -3.78 11.45
C LEU A 278 -18.51 -3.35 9.98
N VAL A 279 -17.30 -3.02 9.52
CA VAL A 279 -17.04 -2.72 8.11
C VAL A 279 -16.16 -3.82 7.53
N GLU A 280 -16.70 -4.61 6.60
CA GLU A 280 -15.97 -5.61 5.84
C GLU A 280 -15.41 -5.01 4.56
N HIS A 281 -14.22 -5.45 4.15
CA HIS A 281 -13.61 -5.07 2.87
C HIS A 281 -13.68 -3.57 2.58
N GLY A 282 -13.47 -2.75 3.62
CA GLY A 282 -13.70 -1.30 3.56
C GLY A 282 -12.98 -0.64 2.40
N THR A 283 -13.60 0.40 1.83
CA THR A 283 -13.16 1.16 0.64
C THR A 283 -13.23 0.42 -0.69
N THR A 284 -13.38 -0.91 -0.68
CA THR A 284 -13.47 -1.68 -1.92
C THR A 284 -14.91 -1.76 -2.43
N SER A 285 -15.08 -2.17 -3.69
CA SER A 285 -16.40 -2.47 -4.25
C SER A 285 -17.14 -3.58 -3.50
N ARG A 286 -16.46 -4.38 -2.67
CA ARG A 286 -17.06 -5.44 -1.84
C ARG A 286 -17.39 -4.98 -0.42
N GLN A 287 -17.31 -3.68 -0.14
CA GLN A 287 -17.58 -3.15 1.19
C GLN A 287 -18.99 -3.55 1.66
N GLN A 288 -19.07 -4.10 2.87
CA GLN A 288 -20.33 -4.33 3.57
C GLN A 288 -20.26 -3.66 4.94
N VAL A 289 -21.33 -2.97 5.32
CA VAL A 289 -21.43 -2.28 6.61
C VAL A 289 -22.59 -2.88 7.38
N HIS A 290 -22.28 -3.39 8.57
CA HIS A 290 -23.27 -3.94 9.50
C HIS A 290 -23.34 -3.01 10.69
N VAL A 291 -24.56 -2.58 11.05
CA VAL A 291 -24.79 -1.71 12.22
C VAL A 291 -25.76 -2.38 13.17
N GLY A 292 -25.51 -2.19 14.45
CA GLY A 292 -26.36 -2.60 15.55
C GLY A 292 -25.88 -1.99 16.86
N THR A 293 -26.08 -2.73 17.93
CA THR A 293 -25.61 -2.39 19.28
C THR A 293 -24.64 -3.44 19.77
N LEU A 294 -23.96 -3.21 20.89
CA LEU A 294 -23.13 -4.25 21.52
C LEU A 294 -23.89 -5.57 21.74
N ALA A 295 -25.16 -5.50 22.12
CA ALA A 295 -25.98 -6.69 22.31
C ALA A 295 -26.35 -7.43 21.01
N THR A 296 -26.51 -6.72 19.89
CA THR A 296 -27.14 -7.27 18.68
C THR A 296 -26.17 -7.45 17.50
N LEU A 297 -25.06 -6.73 17.47
CA LEU A 297 -24.10 -6.81 16.38
C LEU A 297 -23.51 -8.22 16.22
N PRO A 298 -23.13 -8.97 17.28
CA PRO A 298 -22.52 -10.30 17.12
C PRO A 298 -23.37 -11.31 16.34
N ASP A 299 -24.70 -11.22 16.43
CA ASP A 299 -25.61 -12.09 15.68
C ASP A 299 -25.75 -11.64 14.22
N ARG A 300 -25.71 -10.32 13.96
CA ARG A 300 -25.80 -9.74 12.61
C ARG A 300 -24.60 -10.07 11.74
N ILE A 301 -23.43 -10.25 12.34
CA ILE A 301 -22.16 -10.46 11.63
C ILE A 301 -21.74 -11.94 11.57
N ALA A 302 -22.65 -12.88 11.83
CA ALA A 302 -22.34 -14.31 11.88
C ALA A 302 -21.73 -14.85 10.57
N THR A 303 -22.06 -14.23 9.43
CA THR A 303 -21.56 -14.59 8.10
C THR A 303 -20.49 -13.63 7.56
N ALA A 304 -20.10 -12.63 8.34
CA ALA A 304 -19.11 -11.64 7.92
C ALA A 304 -17.73 -12.29 7.75
N GLN A 305 -16.93 -11.72 6.86
CA GLN A 305 -15.62 -12.22 6.45
C GLN A 305 -14.53 -11.19 6.71
N SER A 306 -13.30 -11.68 6.84
CA SER A 306 -12.11 -10.83 6.98
C SER A 306 -11.54 -10.44 5.61
N PRO A 307 -10.89 -9.26 5.49
CA PRO A 307 -10.62 -8.28 6.55
C PRO A 307 -11.86 -7.44 6.91
N ALA A 308 -12.05 -7.24 8.21
CA ALA A 308 -13.11 -6.41 8.75
C ALA A 308 -12.62 -5.59 9.94
N LEU A 309 -13.28 -4.46 10.17
CA LEU A 309 -12.98 -3.53 11.25
C LEU A 309 -14.23 -3.32 12.12
N LEU A 310 -14.09 -3.52 13.43
CA LEU A 310 -15.16 -3.33 14.40
C LEU A 310 -15.02 -1.95 15.05
N ILE A 311 -16.07 -1.14 14.95
CA ILE A 311 -16.13 0.23 15.51
C ILE A 311 -17.24 0.26 16.56
N ILE A 312 -16.94 0.71 17.76
CA ILE A 312 -17.88 0.80 18.89
C ILE A 312 -17.89 2.23 19.40
N GLY A 313 -19.06 2.86 19.44
CA GLY A 313 -19.22 4.25 19.82
C GLY A 313 -20.56 4.84 19.37
N ASP A 314 -20.98 5.96 19.97
CA ASP A 314 -22.21 6.64 19.55
C ASP A 314 -22.13 7.17 18.11
N VAL A 315 -20.91 7.41 17.62
CA VAL A 315 -20.66 7.83 16.23
C VAL A 315 -21.20 6.83 15.21
N VAL A 316 -21.40 5.57 15.57
CA VAL A 316 -22.00 4.55 14.70
C VAL A 316 -23.43 4.91 14.32
N GLY A 317 -24.18 5.59 15.20
CA GLY A 317 -25.54 6.05 14.90
C GLY A 317 -25.62 7.05 13.74
N LEU A 318 -24.52 7.74 13.44
CA LEU A 318 -24.43 8.69 12.32
C LEU A 318 -24.42 8.02 10.94
N HIS A 319 -24.10 6.72 10.87
CA HIS A 319 -24.09 5.95 9.61
C HIS A 319 -25.35 6.17 8.78
N SER A 320 -26.53 6.10 9.42
CA SER A 320 -27.83 6.26 8.76
C SER A 320 -28.03 7.58 8.02
N ARG A 321 -27.25 8.62 8.35
CA ARG A 321 -27.32 9.97 7.76
C ARG A 321 -26.12 10.30 6.89
N LEU A 322 -24.97 9.68 7.14
CA LEU A 322 -23.69 10.02 6.53
C LEU A 322 -23.17 8.96 5.55
N ALA A 323 -23.84 7.80 5.44
CA ALA A 323 -23.51 6.80 4.44
C ALA A 323 -23.63 7.40 3.03
N TRP A 324 -22.51 7.44 2.31
CA TRP A 324 -22.41 8.01 0.97
C TRP A 324 -21.85 7.01 -0.05
N PHE A 325 -21.20 5.94 0.42
CA PHE A 325 -20.59 4.92 -0.41
C PHE A 325 -21.25 3.57 -0.15
N GLU A 326 -21.67 2.92 -1.24
CA GLU A 326 -22.22 1.57 -1.23
C GLU A 326 -21.28 0.67 -2.03
N GLY A 327 -20.82 -0.43 -1.43
CA GLY A 327 -20.16 -1.48 -2.18
C GLY A 327 -21.18 -2.14 -3.14
N SER A 328 -20.77 -2.51 -4.34
CA SER A 328 -21.63 -3.32 -5.21
C SER A 328 -21.53 -4.79 -4.79
N ALA A 329 -22.65 -5.41 -4.43
CA ALA A 329 -22.72 -6.85 -4.18
C ALA A 329 -22.36 -7.70 -5.42
N SER A 330 -22.24 -7.09 -6.61
CA SER A 330 -22.10 -7.74 -7.92
C SER A 330 -20.90 -7.26 -8.76
N ALA A 331 -19.83 -6.73 -8.16
CA ALA A 331 -18.62 -6.39 -8.94
C ALA A 331 -17.87 -7.67 -9.37
N ASP A 332 -18.33 -8.22 -10.49
CA ASP A 332 -17.55 -9.09 -11.36
C ASP A 332 -16.26 -8.33 -11.75
N PRO A 333 -15.06 -8.91 -11.61
CA PRO A 333 -13.78 -8.22 -11.88
C PRO A 333 -13.56 -7.87 -13.38
N SER A 334 -14.58 -8.04 -14.22
CA SER A 334 -14.53 -7.96 -15.67
C SER A 334 -14.55 -6.54 -16.25
N PHE A 335 -14.80 -5.49 -15.45
CA PHE A 335 -14.84 -4.10 -15.97
C PHE A 335 -13.47 -3.43 -16.18
N LEU A 336 -12.36 -4.15 -16.02
CA LEU A 336 -11.03 -3.70 -16.46
C LEU A 336 -10.34 -4.66 -17.46
N SER A 337 -10.96 -5.78 -17.84
CA SER A 337 -10.43 -6.65 -18.88
C SER A 337 -10.93 -6.24 -20.26
N GLY A 338 -10.30 -5.21 -20.83
CA GLY A 338 -10.21 -5.11 -22.28
C GLY A 338 -9.45 -6.33 -22.80
N SER A 339 -10.13 -7.15 -23.59
CA SER A 339 -9.71 -8.47 -24.08
C SER A 339 -8.25 -8.53 -24.55
N ILE A 340 -7.48 -9.42 -23.93
CA ILE A 340 -6.36 -10.09 -24.59
C ILE A 340 -6.68 -11.57 -24.51
N GLU A 341 -7.16 -12.13 -25.63
CA GLU A 341 -7.22 -13.57 -25.83
C GLU A 341 -5.82 -14.15 -25.58
N GLN A 342 -5.71 -14.99 -24.56
CA GLN A 342 -4.55 -15.86 -24.38
C GLN A 342 -4.61 -16.92 -25.48
N SER A 343 -3.75 -16.80 -26.48
CA SER A 343 -3.46 -17.88 -27.41
C SER A 343 -2.74 -19.01 -26.67
N ASP A 344 -3.35 -20.19 -26.71
CA ASP A 344 -2.89 -21.45 -26.12
C ASP A 344 -1.50 -21.87 -26.67
N PRO A 345 -0.51 -22.26 -25.83
CA PRO A 345 0.84 -22.63 -26.30
C PRO A 345 0.94 -23.99 -27.02
N ALA A 346 -0.16 -24.64 -27.37
CA ALA A 346 -0.15 -26.05 -27.80
C ALA A 346 -0.45 -26.33 -29.29
N SER A 347 -0.58 -25.32 -30.17
CA SER A 347 -1.02 -25.58 -31.56
C SER A 347 -0.01 -25.29 -32.68
N VAL A 348 1.28 -25.09 -32.42
CA VAL A 348 2.32 -24.96 -33.47
C VAL A 348 3.27 -26.15 -33.46
N ARG A 349 2.73 -27.35 -33.67
CA ARG A 349 3.45 -28.52 -34.24
C ARG A 349 2.45 -29.43 -34.96
N SER A 350 2.07 -29.09 -36.17
CA SER A 350 1.95 -30.00 -37.32
C SER A 350 1.32 -29.28 -38.50
N ALA A 351 1.73 -29.70 -39.70
CA ALA A 351 1.19 -29.39 -41.03
C ALA A 351 2.01 -28.41 -41.88
N ALA A 352 2.73 -29.04 -42.82
CA ALA A 352 3.25 -28.61 -44.12
C ALA A 352 4.42 -27.60 -44.14
#